data_AF-A9DK23-F1
#
_entry.id   AF-A9DK23-F1
#
_cell.length_a   1.000
_cell.length_b   1.000
_cell.length_c   1.000
_cell.angle_alpha   90.00
_cell.angle_beta   90.00
_cell.angle_gamma   90.00
#
_symmetry.space_group_name_H-M   'P 1'
#
loop_
_entity.id
_entity.type
_entity.pdbx_description
1 polymer ?
#
loop_
_entity_poly.entity_id
_entity_poly.type
_entity_poly.pdbx_seq_one_letter_code
_entity_poly.pdbx_strand_id
1 'polypeptide(L)'
;MYDPVARVLMSGDIGAALEDHDVDIFVDDFDAHIKKMKFFHQRWMPSNSAKNDWINRVRKLDIDFLCPQHGRIFKGEQVGQFLDWFEQLDVGQAISNS
;
A
#
# COMPACT_ATOMS: atom_id res chain seq x y z
N MET A 1 3.22 -10.53 -6.54
CA MET A 1 4.28 -11.13 -7.40
C MET A 1 5.41 -10.12 -7.51
N TYR A 2 6.66 -10.54 -7.32
CA TYR A 2 7.83 -9.66 -7.43
C TYR A 2 8.66 -10.06 -8.65
N ASP A 3 8.99 -9.07 -9.47
CA ASP A 3 9.94 -9.19 -10.58
C ASP A 3 11.28 -8.57 -10.15
N PRO A 4 12.33 -9.37 -9.93
CA PRO A 4 13.63 -8.88 -9.48
C PRO A 4 14.44 -8.15 -10.57
N VAL A 5 14.14 -8.38 -11.85
CA VAL A 5 14.85 -7.72 -12.97
C VAL A 5 14.30 -6.32 -13.14
N ALA A 6 12.97 -6.19 -13.12
CA ALA A 6 12.29 -4.90 -13.23
C ALA A 6 12.18 -4.16 -11.88
N ARG A 7 12.45 -4.84 -10.75
CA ARG A 7 12.25 -4.35 -9.38
C ARG A 7 10.82 -3.87 -9.11
N VAL A 8 9.86 -4.61 -9.66
CA VAL A 8 8.42 -4.32 -9.57
C VAL A 8 7.75 -5.31 -8.63
N LEU A 9 7.02 -4.80 -7.64
CA LEU A 9 6.14 -5.59 -6.78
C LEU A 9 4.68 -5.36 -7.16
N MET A 10 4.05 -6.35 -7.78
CA MET A 10 2.58 -6.41 -7.91
C MET A 10 1.99 -6.84 -6.56
N SER A 11 1.39 -5.90 -5.82
CA SER A 11 0.97 -6.06 -4.41
C SER A 11 -0.49 -6.48 -4.21
N GLY A 12 -1.29 -6.56 -5.28
CA GLY A 12 -2.71 -6.92 -5.19
C GLY A 12 -3.51 -5.83 -4.48
N ASP A 13 -4.35 -6.21 -3.52
CA ASP A 13 -5.15 -5.26 -2.73
C ASP A 13 -4.31 -4.42 -1.74
N ILE A 14 -3.05 -4.79 -1.49
CA ILE A 14 -2.18 -4.02 -0.59
C ILE A 14 -1.66 -2.79 -1.32
N GLY A 15 -1.97 -1.61 -0.78
CA GLY A 15 -1.75 -0.32 -1.44
C GLY A 15 -2.93 0.12 -2.31
N ALA A 16 -4.05 -0.62 -2.30
CA ALA A 16 -5.21 -0.26 -3.10
C ALA A 16 -5.89 1.03 -2.61
N ALA A 17 -6.19 1.92 -3.55
CA ALA A 17 -7.00 3.11 -3.34
C ALA A 17 -8.19 3.11 -4.30
N LEU A 18 -9.34 3.58 -3.82
CA LEU A 18 -10.51 3.82 -4.66
C LEU A 18 -10.39 5.24 -5.24
N GLU A 19 -10.09 5.33 -6.53
CA GLU A 19 -9.96 6.59 -7.27
C GLU A 19 -10.76 6.55 -8.58
N ASP A 20 -11.16 7.73 -9.06
CA ASP A 20 -11.84 7.90 -10.34
C ASP A 20 -10.91 7.59 -11.52
N HIS A 21 -11.49 7.28 -12.68
CA HIS A 21 -10.75 6.77 -13.85
C HIS A 21 -9.78 7.77 -14.52
N ASP A 22 -9.85 9.07 -14.19
CA ASP A 22 -9.09 10.14 -14.86
C ASP A 22 -7.84 10.61 -14.08
N VAL A 23 -7.34 9.82 -13.12
CA VAL A 23 -6.12 10.14 -12.37
C VAL A 23 -4.85 9.57 -13.02
N ASP A 24 -3.71 10.27 -12.89
CA ASP A 24 -2.41 9.77 -13.36
C ASP A 24 -2.07 8.43 -12.69
N ILE A 25 -1.32 7.57 -13.36
CA ILE A 25 -0.96 6.23 -12.87
C ILE A 25 0.00 6.25 -11.67
N PHE A 26 0.75 7.33 -11.45
CA PHE A 26 1.70 7.45 -10.32
C PHE A 26 1.16 8.31 -9.20
N VAL A 27 1.54 7.98 -7.96
CA VAL A 27 1.28 8.82 -6.79
C VAL A 27 2.11 10.11 -6.90
N ASP A 28 1.43 11.25 -6.93
CA ASP A 28 1.99 12.60 -6.95
C ASP A 28 2.17 13.17 -5.54
N ASP A 29 1.13 13.08 -4.72
CA ASP A 29 1.09 13.50 -3.31
C ASP A 29 0.77 12.28 -2.44
N PHE A 30 1.78 11.81 -1.71
CA PHE A 30 1.68 10.65 -0.85
C PHE A 30 0.69 10.87 0.31
N ASP A 31 0.73 12.03 0.97
CA ASP A 31 -0.08 12.34 2.14
C ASP A 31 -1.57 12.50 1.79
N ALA A 32 -1.84 13.03 0.59
CA ALA A 32 -3.20 13.06 0.05
C ALA A 32 -3.69 11.65 -0.33
N HIS A 33 -2.81 10.83 -0.93
CA HIS A 33 -3.17 9.50 -1.39
C HIS A 33 -3.44 8.52 -0.24
N ILE A 34 -2.65 8.55 0.83
CA ILE A 34 -2.82 7.62 1.97
C ILE A 34 -4.18 7.75 2.67
N LYS A 35 -4.79 8.95 2.64
CA LYS A 35 -6.12 9.21 3.20
C LYS A 35 -7.20 8.43 2.46
N LYS A 36 -7.05 8.24 1.14
CA LYS A 36 -8.01 7.52 0.29
C LYS A 36 -7.98 6.01 0.55
N MET A 37 -6.81 5.46 0.83
CA MET A 37 -6.63 4.03 1.07
C MET A 37 -6.79 3.60 2.54
N LYS A 38 -6.73 4.55 3.49
CA LYS A 38 -6.78 4.25 4.93
C LYS A 38 -7.98 3.38 5.30
N PHE A 39 -9.21 3.84 5.03
CA PHE A 39 -10.42 3.12 5.44
C PHE A 39 -10.51 1.73 4.81
N PHE A 40 -10.14 1.61 3.53
CA PHE A 40 -10.11 0.32 2.83
C PHE A 40 -9.22 -0.68 3.57
N HIS A 41 -7.99 -0.31 3.88
CA HIS A 41 -7.06 -1.19 4.58
C HIS A 41 -7.51 -1.49 6.01
N GLN A 42 -8.03 -0.51 6.76
CA GLN A 42 -8.50 -0.76 8.13
C GLN A 42 -9.66 -1.77 8.16
N ARG A 43 -10.57 -1.68 7.19
CA ARG A 43 -11.77 -2.51 7.13
C ARG A 43 -11.54 -3.90 6.53
N TRP A 44 -10.66 -4.01 5.54
CA TRP A 44 -10.50 -5.23 4.73
C TRP A 44 -9.24 -6.03 5.06
N MET A 45 -8.19 -5.44 5.66
CA MET A 45 -7.07 -6.23 6.14
C MET A 45 -7.40 -6.90 7.47
N PRO A 46 -7.27 -8.23 7.58
CA PRO A 46 -7.87 -8.98 8.68
C PRO A 46 -7.09 -8.88 10.01
N SER A 47 -5.78 -8.59 9.97
CA SER A 47 -4.97 -8.52 11.20
C SER A 47 -3.66 -7.77 11.01
N ASN A 48 -3.23 -7.09 12.08
CA ASN A 48 -1.90 -6.48 12.17
C ASN A 48 -0.77 -7.52 12.06
N SER A 49 -0.97 -8.75 12.55
CA SER A 49 0.06 -9.80 12.48
C SER A 49 0.36 -10.22 11.04
N ALA A 50 -0.68 -10.51 10.24
CA ALA A 50 -0.52 -10.87 8.83
C ALA A 50 0.07 -9.71 8.01
N LYS A 51 -0.39 -8.48 8.30
CA LYS A 51 0.14 -7.25 7.71
C LYS A 51 1.64 -7.09 7.99
N ASN A 52 2.06 -7.20 9.24
CA ASN A 52 3.46 -7.00 9.64
C ASN A 52 4.38 -8.11 9.11
N ASP A 53 3.91 -9.37 9.06
CA ASP A 53 4.64 -10.46 8.41
C ASP A 53 4.88 -10.18 6.92
N TRP A 54 3.87 -9.67 6.21
CA TRP A 54 4.02 -9.26 4.82
C TRP A 54 5.03 -8.12 4.65
N ILE A 55 4.93 -7.06 5.46
CA ILE A 55 5.86 -5.91 5.44
C ILE A 55 7.30 -6.38 5.66
N ASN A 56 7.53 -7.25 6.65
CA ASN A 56 8.86 -7.78 6.97
C ASN A 56 9.50 -8.58 5.83
N ARG A 57 8.69 -9.24 4.99
CA ARG A 57 9.19 -9.90 3.77
C ARG A 57 9.48 -8.91 2.66
N VAL A 58 8.59 -7.93 2.47
CA VAL A 58 8.69 -6.92 1.40
C VAL A 58 9.89 -6.00 1.61
N ARG A 59 10.20 -5.60 2.85
CA ARG A 59 11.37 -4.77 3.19
C ARG A 59 12.73 -5.41 2.85
N LYS A 60 12.76 -6.71 2.54
CA LYS A 60 13.98 -7.43 2.13
C LYS A 60 14.19 -7.43 0.61
N LEU A 61 13.24 -6.89 -0.14
CA LEU A 61 13.27 -6.82 -1.60
C LEU A 61 13.78 -5.46 -2.06
N ASP A 62 14.43 -5.43 -3.21
CA ASP A 62 14.84 -4.20 -3.90
C ASP A 62 13.70 -3.77 -4.83
N ILE A 63 12.92 -2.76 -4.43
CA ILE A 63 11.66 -2.38 -5.10
C ILE A 63 11.75 -0.92 -5.55
N ASP A 64 11.73 -0.72 -6.87
CA ASP A 64 11.62 0.60 -7.48
C ASP A 64 10.14 0.99 -7.67
N PHE A 65 9.25 0.00 -7.88
CA PHE A 65 7.82 0.22 -8.10
C PHE A 65 6.95 -0.76 -7.31
N LEU A 66 5.99 -0.24 -6.55
CA LEU A 66 4.94 -1.02 -5.90
C LEU A 66 3.61 -0.73 -6.60
N CYS A 67 3.03 -1.77 -7.19
CA CYS A 67 1.87 -1.70 -8.09
C CYS A 67 0.67 -2.42 -7.46
N PRO A 68 -0.30 -1.70 -6.89
CA PRO A 68 -1.55 -2.28 -6.42
C PRO A 68 -2.47 -2.66 -7.61
N GLN A 69 -3.45 -3.54 -7.36
CA GLN A 69 -4.45 -3.94 -8.34
C GLN A 69 -5.46 -2.81 -8.64
N HIS A 70 -5.65 -1.90 -7.68
CA HIS A 70 -6.52 -0.73 -7.79
C HIS A 70 -5.78 0.51 -7.29
N GLY A 71 -5.99 1.67 -7.93
CA GLY A 71 -5.32 2.92 -7.57
C GLY A 71 -4.00 3.13 -8.27
N ARG A 72 -3.08 3.85 -7.61
CA ARG A 72 -1.85 4.39 -8.21
C ARG A 72 -0.59 3.63 -7.79
N ILE A 73 0.44 3.73 -8.62
CA ILE A 73 1.75 3.12 -8.41
C ILE A 73 2.62 4.00 -7.52
N PHE A 74 3.25 3.40 -6.51
CA PHE A 74 4.27 4.04 -5.68
C PHE A 74 5.65 3.82 -6.30
N LYS A 75 6.47 4.87 -6.36
CA LYS A 75 7.81 4.81 -6.97
C LYS A 75 8.91 5.30 -6.03
N GLY A 76 10.08 4.66 -6.09
CA GLY A 76 11.27 5.06 -5.34
C GLY A 76 11.00 5.20 -3.85
N GLU A 77 11.31 6.36 -3.26
CA GLU A 77 11.16 6.62 -1.82
C GLU A 77 9.72 6.43 -1.30
N GLN A 78 8.71 6.62 -2.15
CA GLN A 78 7.30 6.42 -1.78
C GLN A 78 6.99 4.97 -1.40
N VAL A 79 7.76 4.00 -1.91
CA VAL A 79 7.62 2.59 -1.51
C VAL A 79 7.97 2.44 -0.02
N GLY A 80 9.06 3.06 0.44
CA GLY A 80 9.45 3.08 1.84
C GLY A 80 8.41 3.79 2.71
N GLN A 81 7.98 4.98 2.28
CA GLN A 81 6.93 5.75 2.96
C GLN A 81 5.62 4.96 3.11
N PHE A 82 5.21 4.24 2.05
CA PHE A 82 4.06 3.36 2.09
C PHE A 82 4.20 2.27 3.15
N LEU A 83 5.34 1.57 3.18
CA LEU A 83 5.58 0.49 4.14
C LEU A 83 5.60 1.01 5.59
N ASP A 84 6.24 2.16 5.82
CA ASP A 84 6.29 2.80 7.14
C ASP A 84 4.90 3.22 7.62
N TRP A 85 4.10 3.84 6.75
CA TRP A 85 2.72 4.20 7.04
C TRP A 85 1.86 2.95 7.30
N PHE A 86 1.98 1.94 6.45
CA PHE A 86 1.15 0.75 6.53
C PHE A 86 1.44 -0.06 7.78
N GLU A 87 2.71 -0.12 8.22
CA GLU A 87 3.13 -0.74 9.47
C GLU A 87 2.46 -0.10 10.69
N GLN A 88 2.32 1.23 10.70
CA GLN A 88 1.68 1.98 11.78
C GLN A 88 0.14 1.93 11.75
N LEU A 89 -0.46 1.56 10.61
CA LEU A 89 -1.92 1.53 10.47
C LEU A 89 -2.54 0.33 11.19
N ASP A 90 -3.35 0.56 12.22
CA ASP A 90 -4.16 -0.51 12.81
C ASP A 90 -5.26 -0.99 11.86
N VAL A 91 -5.26 -2.30 11.58
CA VAL A 91 -6.23 -2.97 10.70
C VAL A 91 -7.06 -4.02 11.41
N GLY A 92 -8.07 -4.57 10.72
CA GLY A 92 -9.01 -5.54 11.29
C GLY A 92 -10.08 -4.87 12.16
N GLN A 93 -10.22 -3.55 12.05
CA GLN A 93 -11.19 -2.77 12.80
C GLN A 93 -12.30 -2.31 11.84
N ALA A 94 -13.52 -2.81 12.06
CA ALA A 94 -14.69 -2.46 11.26
C ALA A 94 -15.48 -1.27 11.82
N ILE A 95 -15.03 -0.71 12.96
CA ILE A 95 -15.72 0.34 13.70
C ILE A 95 -14.68 1.38 14.09
N SER A 96 -14.84 2.61 13.61
CA SER A 96 -14.07 3.75 14.11
C SER A 96 -14.58 4.09 15.50
N ASN A 97 -13.71 4.09 16.51
CA ASN A 97 -14.05 4.76 17.77
C ASN A 97 -14.05 6.27 17.47
N SER A 98 -15.26 6.85 17.43
CA SER A 98 -15.50 8.29 17.40
C SER A 98 -15.01 8.97 18.66
#